data_AF-A0A971X8C8-F1
#
_entry.id   AF-A0A971X8C8-F1
#
_cell.length_a   1.000
_cell.length_b   1.000
_cell.length_c   1.000
_cell.angle_alpha   90.00
_cell.angle_beta   90.00
_cell.angle_gamma   90.00
#
_symmetry.space_group_name_H-M   'P 1'
#
loop_
_entity.id
_entity.type
_entity.pdbx_description
1 polymer ?
#
loop_
_entity_poly.entity_id
_entity_poly.type
_entity_poly.pdbx_seq_one_letter_code
_entity_poly.pdbx_strand_id
1 'polypeptide(L)'
;MHSLTHSFETRTFIGGIVLILSHVSQSMHEVFIVLAVFMVLDYITGVLCGLIRNGGFNYKKGIKGLIKKIMYVVLILVTILLEFLIVFLAERAGIAIRMNGAMVIAIYVYLIGTEGLSIIQNLIILGIPVPSFIIKLFGLLRDESGRIIKK
;
A
#
# COMPACT_ATOMS: atom_id res chain seq x y z
N MET A 1 -25.80 2.62 39.86
CA MET A 1 -25.84 3.36 38.58
C MET A 1 -24.46 3.60 37.95
N HIS A 2 -23.36 3.71 38.71
CA HIS A 2 -22.01 3.97 38.18
C HIS A 2 -21.34 2.80 37.43
N SER A 3 -21.73 1.53 37.66
CA SER A 3 -21.17 0.39 36.91
C SER A 3 -21.82 0.19 35.53
N LEU A 4 -23.06 0.67 35.36
CA LEU A 4 -23.80 0.58 34.11
C LEU A 4 -23.25 1.53 33.06
N THR A 5 -22.89 2.76 33.43
CA THR A 5 -22.28 3.75 32.54
C THR A 5 -20.95 3.28 31.95
N HIS A 6 -20.05 2.69 32.75
CA HIS A 6 -18.80 2.12 32.21
C HIS A 6 -19.03 0.93 31.26
N SER A 7 -20.03 0.08 31.54
CA SER A 7 -20.37 -1.02 30.64
C SER A 7 -20.95 -0.52 29.31
N PHE A 8 -21.68 0.60 29.32
CA PHE A 8 -22.24 1.25 28.13
C PHE A 8 -21.16 1.95 27.30
N GLU A 9 -20.28 2.71 27.94
CA GLU A 9 -19.17 3.40 27.25
C GLU A 9 -18.22 2.39 26.60
N THR A 10 -17.89 1.30 27.32
CA THR A 10 -16.99 0.26 26.80
C THR A 10 -17.63 -0.48 25.61
N ARG A 11 -18.92 -0.80 25.66
CA ARG A 11 -19.64 -1.46 24.56
C ARG A 11 -19.83 -0.55 23.35
N THR A 12 -20.01 0.75 23.55
CA THR A 12 -20.15 1.75 22.47
C THR A 12 -18.81 2.01 21.79
N PHE A 13 -17.71 2.08 22.56
CA PHE A 13 -16.36 2.21 22.04
C PHE A 13 -15.92 0.97 21.25
N ILE A 14 -16.14 -0.23 21.82
CA ILE A 14 -15.88 -1.50 21.13
C ILE A 14 -16.77 -1.61 19.87
N GLY A 15 -18.04 -1.23 19.96
CA GLY A 15 -18.96 -1.21 18.81
C GLY A 15 -18.52 -0.27 17.70
N GLY A 16 -17.99 0.91 18.04
CA GLY A 16 -17.41 1.85 17.07
C GLY A 16 -16.17 1.29 16.38
N ILE A 17 -15.26 0.66 17.14
CA ILE A 17 -14.09 -0.02 16.58
C ILE A 17 -14.50 -1.16 15.66
N VAL A 18 -15.46 -2.00 16.08
CA VAL A 18 -15.96 -3.12 15.28
C VAL A 18 -16.69 -2.65 14.03
N LEU A 19 -17.44 -1.54 14.08
CA LEU A 19 -18.07 -0.92 12.90
C LEU A 19 -17.02 -0.41 11.92
N ILE A 20 -15.97 0.27 12.40
CA ILE A 20 -14.86 0.74 11.57
C ILE A 20 -14.14 -0.46 10.95
N LEU A 21 -13.83 -1.49 11.74
CA LEU A 21 -13.19 -2.72 11.23
C LEU A 21 -14.06 -3.46 10.23
N SER A 22 -15.38 -3.51 10.44
CA SER A 22 -16.34 -4.17 9.55
C SER A 22 -16.50 -3.39 8.24
N HIS A 23 -16.54 -2.06 8.31
CA HIS A 23 -16.60 -1.19 7.14
C HIS A 23 -15.27 -1.24 6.35
N VAL A 24 -14.13 -1.30 7.04
CA VAL A 24 -12.80 -1.54 6.44
C VAL A 24 -12.72 -2.92 5.78
N SER A 25 -13.30 -3.95 6.40
CA SER A 25 -13.37 -5.30 5.82
C SER A 25 -14.20 -5.29 4.53
N GLN A 26 -15.47 -4.84 4.61
CA GLN A 26 -16.40 -4.92 3.48
C GLN A 26 -16.01 -4.09 2.25
N SER A 27 -15.28 -2.99 2.44
CA SER A 27 -15.05 -2.03 1.35
C SER A 27 -14.04 -2.54 0.31
N MET A 28 -13.02 -3.34 0.66
CA MET A 28 -11.78 -3.39 -0.15
C MET A 28 -11.10 -4.76 -0.28
N HIS A 29 -11.82 -5.87 -0.19
CA HIS A 29 -11.20 -7.21 -0.22
C HIS A 29 -10.41 -7.50 -1.50
N GLU A 30 -10.97 -7.22 -2.68
CA GLU A 30 -10.35 -7.61 -3.96
C GLU A 30 -9.06 -6.84 -4.24
N VAL A 31 -9.09 -5.50 -4.10
CA VAL A 31 -7.94 -4.65 -4.42
C VAL A 31 -6.81 -4.83 -3.39
N PHE A 32 -7.16 -5.08 -2.13
CA PHE A 32 -6.17 -5.42 -1.10
C PHE A 32 -5.47 -6.75 -1.40
N ILE A 33 -6.21 -7.77 -1.86
CA ILE A 33 -5.60 -9.05 -2.26
C ILE A 33 -4.62 -8.85 -3.42
N VAL A 34 -4.99 -8.05 -4.43
CA VAL A 34 -4.09 -7.71 -5.54
C VAL A 34 -2.82 -7.04 -5.01
N LEU A 35 -2.94 -6.02 -4.16
CA LEU A 35 -1.77 -5.36 -3.56
C LEU A 35 -0.91 -6.36 -2.76
N ALA A 36 -1.52 -7.25 -1.98
CA ALA A 36 -0.81 -8.25 -1.20
C ALA A 36 0.02 -9.20 -2.09
N VAL A 37 -0.56 -9.65 -3.20
CA VAL A 37 0.16 -10.46 -4.19
C VAL A 37 1.36 -9.69 -4.77
N PHE A 38 1.18 -8.43 -5.15
CA PHE A 38 2.27 -7.58 -5.65
C PHE A 38 3.38 -7.40 -4.61
N MET A 39 3.04 -7.14 -3.35
CA MET A 39 4.03 -7.02 -2.26
C MET A 39 4.83 -8.30 -2.04
N VAL A 40 4.17 -9.47 -2.12
CA VAL A 40 4.83 -10.78 -2.00
C VAL A 40 5.78 -11.03 -3.18
N LEU A 41 5.31 -10.77 -4.42
CA LEU A 41 6.14 -10.92 -5.61
C LEU A 41 7.33 -9.96 -5.60
N ASP A 42 7.15 -8.71 -5.18
CA ASP A 42 8.24 -7.75 -5.04
C ASP A 42 9.27 -8.23 -4.01
N TYR A 43 8.81 -8.73 -2.87
CA TYR A 43 9.72 -9.25 -1.84
C TYR A 43 10.53 -10.45 -2.35
N ILE A 44 9.87 -11.42 -3.00
CA ILE A 44 10.54 -12.60 -3.57
C ILE A 44 11.56 -12.18 -4.63
N THR A 45 11.15 -11.35 -5.60
CA THR A 45 12.05 -10.89 -6.67
C THR A 45 13.21 -10.05 -6.13
N GLY A 46 12.97 -9.22 -5.11
CA GLY A 46 14.00 -8.44 -4.44
C GLY A 46 15.01 -9.31 -3.66
N VAL A 47 14.55 -10.37 -2.99
CA VAL A 47 15.42 -11.35 -2.33
C VAL A 47 16.26 -12.11 -3.35
N LEU A 48 15.66 -12.61 -4.44
CA LEU A 48 16.36 -13.32 -5.52
C LEU A 48 17.43 -12.45 -6.19
N CYS A 49 17.06 -11.20 -6.52
CA CYS A 49 17.97 -10.18 -7.03
C CYS A 49 19.16 -9.95 -6.07
N GLY A 50 18.88 -9.87 -4.76
CA GLY A 50 19.89 -9.76 -3.71
C GLY A 50 20.85 -10.94 -3.68
N LEU A 51 20.32 -12.17 -3.72
CA LEU A 51 21.11 -13.41 -3.68
C LEU A 51 22.05 -13.54 -4.87
N ILE A 52 21.54 -13.31 -6.08
CA ILE A 52 22.29 -13.55 -7.33
C ILE A 52 23.34 -12.46 -7.56
N ARG A 53 23.02 -11.19 -7.29
CA ARG A 53 23.87 -10.07 -7.70
C ARG A 53 24.74 -9.47 -6.60
N ASN A 54 24.35 -9.60 -5.32
CA ASN A 54 25.10 -9.02 -4.20
C ASN A 54 25.96 -10.04 -3.45
N GLY A 55 26.18 -11.23 -4.02
CA GLY A 55 27.08 -12.25 -3.45
C GLY A 55 26.57 -12.90 -2.16
N GLY A 56 25.26 -12.82 -1.88
CA GLY A 56 24.65 -13.44 -0.71
C GLY A 56 23.42 -12.70 -0.15
N PHE A 57 22.76 -13.31 0.82
CA PHE A 57 21.57 -12.74 1.47
C PHE A 57 21.97 -11.62 2.42
N ASN A 58 21.56 -10.38 2.12
CA ASN A 58 21.71 -9.26 3.05
C ASN A 58 20.43 -9.05 3.85
N TYR A 59 20.43 -9.51 5.09
CA TYR A 59 19.32 -9.39 6.04
C TYR A 59 18.83 -7.94 6.22
N LYS A 60 19.74 -6.94 6.24
CA LYS A 60 19.35 -5.53 6.36
C LYS A 60 18.52 -5.05 5.17
N LYS A 61 18.85 -5.50 3.95
CA LYS A 61 18.04 -5.21 2.76
C LYS A 61 16.68 -5.92 2.82
N GLY A 62 16.65 -7.18 3.27
CA GLY A 62 15.43 -7.96 3.45
C GLY A 62 14.46 -7.32 4.45
N ILE A 63 14.91 -6.96 5.65
CA ILE A 63 14.08 -6.27 6.64
C ILE A 63 13.59 -4.93 6.11
N LYS A 64 14.47 -4.15 5.46
CA LYS A 64 14.06 -2.85 4.90
C LYS A 64 12.93 -3.00 3.89
N GLY A 65 12.99 -4.08 3.09
CA GLY A 65 11.90 -4.49 2.23
C GLY A 65 10.61 -4.69 3.04
N LEU A 66 10.64 -5.55 4.06
CA LEU A 66 9.47 -5.85 4.89
C LEU A 66 8.89 -4.60 5.59
N ILE A 67 9.73 -3.75 6.19
CA ILE A 67 9.30 -2.50 6.83
C ILE A 67 8.54 -1.61 5.84
N LYS A 68 9.04 -1.47 4.60
CA LYS A 68 8.35 -0.70 3.55
C LYS A 68 6.92 -1.23 3.34
N LYS A 69 6.73 -2.55 3.31
CA LYS A 69 5.41 -3.17 3.09
C LYS A 69 4.48 -2.97 4.28
N ILE A 70 4.99 -3.02 5.51
CA ILE A 70 4.20 -2.70 6.72
C ILE A 70 3.75 -1.23 6.67
N MET A 71 4.62 -0.30 6.24
CA MET A 71 4.27 1.12 6.10
C MET A 71 3.19 1.38 5.05
N TYR A 72 3.01 0.50 4.06
CA TYR A 72 1.90 0.60 3.11
C TYR A 72 0.55 0.36 3.78
N VAL A 73 0.47 -0.61 4.69
CA VAL A 73 -0.74 -0.85 5.48
C VAL A 73 -1.07 0.37 6.34
N VAL A 74 -0.06 1.00 6.94
CA VAL A 74 -0.23 2.25 7.70
C VAL A 74 -0.73 3.37 6.80
N LEU A 75 -0.17 3.54 5.60
CA LEU A 75 -0.61 4.55 4.65
C LEU A 75 -2.09 4.36 4.26
N ILE A 76 -2.49 3.13 3.94
CA ILE A 76 -3.88 2.79 3.62
C ILE A 76 -4.80 3.14 4.78
N LEU A 77 -4.43 2.78 6.02
CA LEU A 77 -5.21 3.11 7.21
C LEU A 77 -5.38 4.63 7.36
N VAL A 78 -4.31 5.41 7.19
CA VAL A 78 -4.37 6.87 7.21
C VAL A 78 -5.31 7.40 6.13
N THR A 79 -5.26 6.86 4.91
CA THR A 79 -6.16 7.27 3.83
C THR A 79 -7.62 6.99 4.14
N ILE A 80 -7.93 5.82 4.72
CA ILE A 80 -9.30 5.48 5.14
C ILE A 80 -9.80 6.49 6.18
N LEU A 81 -8.97 6.83 7.19
CA LEU A 81 -9.32 7.79 8.22
C LEU A 81 -9.52 9.21 7.65
N LEU A 82 -8.68 9.62 6.69
CA LEU A 82 -8.83 10.90 6.01
C LEU A 82 -10.11 10.97 5.18
N GLU A 83 -10.42 9.92 4.41
CA GLU A 83 -11.65 9.90 3.62
C GLU A 83 -12.90 9.95 4.52
N PHE A 84 -12.90 9.20 5.62
CA PHE A 84 -13.95 9.26 6.63
C PHE A 84 -14.11 10.67 7.22
N LEU A 85 -12.99 11.32 7.58
CA LEU A 85 -13.01 12.68 8.12
C LEU A 85 -13.60 13.69 7.12
N ILE A 86 -13.25 13.58 5.84
CA ILE A 86 -13.76 14.46 4.79
C ILE A 86 -15.28 14.29 4.65
N VAL A 87 -15.77 13.05 4.58
CA VAL A 87 -17.21 12.77 4.47
C VAL A 87 -17.95 13.29 5.71
N PHE A 88 -17.43 13.00 6.92
CA PHE A 88 -18.02 13.45 8.16
C PHE A 88 -18.14 14.99 8.26
N LEU A 89 -17.11 15.72 7.86
CA LEU A 89 -17.13 17.18 7.87
C LEU A 89 -18.04 17.76 6.78
N ALA A 90 -18.09 17.14 5.60
CA ALA A 90 -18.97 17.57 4.51
C ALA A 90 -20.45 17.44 4.89
N GLU A 91 -20.84 16.30 5.49
CA GLU A 91 -22.20 16.08 5.99
C GLU A 91 -22.59 17.14 7.04
N ARG A 92 -21.67 17.46 7.97
CA ARG A 92 -21.88 18.51 8.98
C ARG A 92 -22.05 19.91 8.38
N ALA A 93 -21.42 20.17 7.24
CA ALA A 93 -21.53 21.43 6.50
C ALA A 93 -22.77 21.51 5.59
N GLY A 94 -23.62 20.46 5.56
CA GLY A 94 -24.77 20.38 4.67
C GLY A 94 -24.41 20.08 3.21
N ILE A 95 -23.18 19.63 2.95
CA ILE A 95 -22.68 19.29 1.61
C ILE A 95 -22.74 17.78 1.43
N ALA A 96 -23.56 17.30 0.50
CA ALA A 96 -23.63 15.89 0.17
C ALA A 96 -22.46 15.47 -0.73
N ILE A 97 -21.40 14.90 -0.15
CA ILE A 97 -20.25 14.33 -0.88
C ILE A 97 -20.30 12.80 -0.76
N ARG A 98 -20.30 12.11 -1.90
CA ARG A 98 -20.18 10.65 -1.96
C ARG A 98 -18.79 10.28 -2.48
N MET A 99 -17.87 9.95 -1.58
CA MET A 99 -16.51 9.54 -1.94
C MET A 99 -16.42 8.06 -2.33
N ASN A 100 -17.30 7.18 -1.84
CA ASN A 100 -17.37 5.74 -2.18
C ASN A 100 -15.99 5.02 -2.21
N GLY A 101 -15.03 5.37 -1.34
CA GLY A 101 -13.71 4.74 -1.35
C GLY A 101 -12.75 5.27 -2.43
N ALA A 102 -13.08 6.32 -3.17
CA ALA A 102 -12.29 6.78 -4.32
C ALA A 102 -10.84 7.15 -3.93
N MET A 103 -10.65 7.78 -2.77
CA MET A 103 -9.31 8.15 -2.31
C MET A 103 -8.52 6.91 -1.89
N VAL A 104 -9.19 5.99 -1.20
CA VAL A 104 -8.61 4.69 -0.80
C VAL A 104 -8.20 3.89 -2.03
N ILE A 105 -9.05 3.79 -3.05
CA ILE A 105 -8.77 3.11 -4.32
C ILE A 105 -7.56 3.76 -5.04
N ALA A 106 -7.49 5.08 -5.09
CA ALA A 106 -6.38 5.78 -5.72
C ALA A 106 -5.04 5.43 -5.06
N ILE A 107 -5.00 5.33 -3.73
CA ILE A 107 -3.80 4.90 -2.99
C ILE A 107 -3.48 3.44 -3.25
N TYR A 108 -4.47 2.54 -3.32
CA TYR A 108 -4.22 1.16 -3.73
C TYR A 108 -3.58 1.06 -5.12
N VAL A 109 -4.14 1.74 -6.12
CA VAL A 109 -3.61 1.75 -7.49
C VAL A 109 -2.20 2.30 -7.53
N TYR A 110 -1.94 3.39 -6.80
CA TYR A 110 -0.60 3.95 -6.65
C TYR A 110 0.38 2.91 -6.07
N LEU A 111 0.03 2.26 -4.96
CA LEU A 111 0.88 1.27 -4.30
C LEU A 111 1.14 0.05 -5.19
N ILE A 112 0.11 -0.48 -5.85
CA ILE A 112 0.25 -1.58 -6.83
C ILE A 112 1.22 -1.17 -7.95
N GLY A 113 1.07 0.04 -8.49
CA GLY A 113 1.99 0.58 -9.49
C GLY A 113 3.43 0.64 -8.98
N THR A 114 3.66 1.11 -7.76
CA THR A 114 5.03 1.18 -7.19
C THR A 114 5.68 -0.19 -7.00
N GLU A 115 4.92 -1.21 -6.59
CA GLU A 115 5.45 -2.57 -6.45
C GLU A 115 5.65 -3.24 -7.81
N GLY A 116 4.74 -3.02 -8.76
CA GLY A 116 4.91 -3.45 -10.15
C GLY A 116 6.19 -2.90 -10.77
N LEU A 117 6.48 -1.61 -10.54
CA LEU A 117 7.71 -0.99 -11.01
C LEU A 117 8.95 -1.62 -10.35
N SER A 118 8.90 -1.85 -9.03
CA SER A 118 9.99 -2.49 -8.29
C SER A 118 10.28 -3.93 -8.78
N ILE A 119 9.23 -4.70 -9.08
CA ILE A 119 9.34 -6.04 -9.70
C ILE A 119 10.02 -5.94 -11.06
N ILE A 120 9.57 -5.05 -11.94
CA ILE A 120 10.17 -4.86 -13.29
C ILE A 120 11.67 -4.54 -13.17
N GLN A 121 12.05 -3.66 -12.24
CA GLN A 121 13.44 -3.33 -11.99
C GLN A 121 14.25 -4.57 -11.57
N ASN A 122 13.70 -5.39 -10.66
CA ASN A 122 14.35 -6.64 -10.23
C ASN A 122 14.50 -7.63 -11.40
N LEU A 123 13.49 -7.77 -12.26
CA LEU A 123 13.54 -8.63 -13.45
C LEU A 123 14.65 -8.19 -14.42
N ILE A 124 14.76 -6.88 -14.69
CA ILE A 124 15.84 -6.32 -15.53
C ILE A 124 17.21 -6.58 -14.91
N ILE A 125 17.34 -6.43 -13.59
CA ILE A 125 18.60 -6.67 -12.87
C ILE A 125 19.02 -8.15 -12.93
N LEU A 126 18.05 -9.06 -12.94
CA LEU A 126 18.22 -10.51 -13.08
C LEU A 126 18.47 -10.95 -14.53
N GLY A 127 18.41 -10.04 -15.51
CA GLY A 127 18.62 -10.35 -16.92
C GLY A 127 17.43 -11.00 -17.62
N ILE A 128 16.23 -10.94 -17.02
CA ILE A 128 15.00 -11.45 -17.62
C ILE A 128 14.54 -10.44 -18.69
N PRO A 129 14.26 -10.88 -19.93
CA PRO A 129 13.83 -9.99 -21.00
C PRO A 129 12.46 -9.38 -20.67
N VAL A 130 12.41 -8.04 -20.61
CA VAL A 130 11.18 -7.27 -20.37
C VAL A 130 10.79 -6.54 -21.67
N PRO A 131 9.50 -6.48 -22.05
CA PRO A 131 9.04 -5.76 -23.22
C PRO A 131 9.53 -4.31 -23.28
N SER A 132 9.93 -3.86 -24.48
CA SER A 132 10.53 -2.54 -24.69
C SER A 132 9.62 -1.37 -24.31
N PHE A 133 8.29 -1.52 -24.44
CA PHE A 133 7.33 -0.49 -24.02
C PHE A 133 7.35 -0.27 -22.49
N ILE A 134 7.56 -1.34 -21.71
CA ILE A 134 7.66 -1.27 -20.24
C ILE A 134 8.96 -0.58 -19.85
N ILE A 135 10.07 -0.89 -20.52
CA ILE A 135 11.37 -0.25 -20.29
C ILE A 135 11.29 1.25 -20.61
N LYS A 136 10.62 1.63 -21.70
CA LYS A 136 10.39 3.04 -22.06
C LYS A 136 9.54 3.78 -21.04
N LEU A 137 8.47 3.14 -20.54
CA LEU A 137 7.65 3.68 -19.45
C LEU A 137 8.49 3.92 -18.18
N PHE A 138 9.43 3.03 -17.89
CA PHE A 138 10.41 3.18 -16.80
C PHE A 138 11.46 4.28 -17.05
N GLY A 139 11.76 4.55 -18.33
CA GLY A 139 12.80 5.47 -18.79
C GLY A 139 12.45 6.95 -18.69
N LEU A 140 11.20 7.32 -18.38
CA LEU A 140 10.77 8.71 -18.12
C LEU A 140 10.93 9.15 -16.65
N LEU A 141 11.38 8.26 -15.76
CA LEU A 141 11.87 8.62 -14.42
C LEU A 141 13.41 8.62 -14.35
N ARG A 142 14.10 8.60 -15.49
CA ARG A 142 15.53 8.90 -15.56
C ARG A 142 15.72 10.39 -15.81
N ASP A 143 16.41 11.03 -14.88
CA ASP A 143 17.02 12.34 -15.05
C ASP A 143 17.75 12.44 -16.41
N GLU A 144 17.83 13.66 -16.97
CA GLU A 144 18.25 14.01 -18.34
C GLU A 144 19.64 13.46 -18.74
N SER A 145 20.38 12.89 -17.79
CA SER A 145 21.71 12.30 -17.97
C SER A 145 21.75 10.80 -18.28
N GLY A 146 20.62 10.11 -18.47
CA GLY A 146 20.57 8.75 -19.04
C GLY A 146 21.24 7.63 -18.21
N ARG A 147 21.70 7.88 -16.99
CA ARG A 147 22.36 6.86 -16.14
C ARG A 147 21.34 6.02 -15.36
N ILE A 148 21.61 4.71 -15.25
CA ILE A 148 20.85 3.83 -14.34
C ILE A 148 21.31 4.17 -12.93
N ILE A 149 20.46 4.81 -12.12
CA ILE A 149 20.74 5.02 -10.71
C ILE A 149 20.68 3.64 -10.04
N LYS A 150 21.85 3.02 -9.84
CA LYS A 150 22.02 1.94 -8.86
C LYS A 150 21.93 2.59 -7.47
N LYS A 151 20.87 2.30 -6.73
CA LYS A 151 20.82 2.56 -5.29
C LYS A 151 21.36 1.37 -4.52
#